data_AF-A0A1Y5JU29-F1
#
_entry.id   AF-A0A1Y5JU29-F1
#
_cell.length_a   1.000
_cell.length_b   1.000
_cell.length_c   1.000
_cell.angle_alpha   90.00
_cell.angle_beta   90.00
_cell.angle_gamma   90.00
#
_symmetry.space_group_name_H-M   'P 1'
#
loop_
_entity.id
_entity.type
_entity.pdbx_description
1 polymer ?
#
loop_
_entity_poly.entity_id
_entity_poly.type
_entity_poly.pdbx_seq_one_letter_code
_entity_poly.pdbx_strand_id
1 'polypeptide(L)'
;MKYPTESDVKKLSVLIRTLSAFIFLCSLIGVVSLTFALFTEQFELGFIIGFIVVGVMLHISGSVTFKGFAPRYLLFAHGAK
;
A
#
# COMPACT_ATOMS: atom_id res chain seq x y z
N MET A 1 4.45 4.16 -25.44
CA MET A 1 5.20 4.54 -24.22
C MET A 1 5.73 3.26 -23.60
N LYS A 2 7.06 3.13 -23.39
CA LYS A 2 7.65 1.95 -22.77
C LYS A 2 7.40 2.03 -21.26
N TYR A 3 6.71 1.05 -20.68
CA TYR A 3 6.48 1.03 -19.23
C TYR A 3 7.84 0.90 -18.52
N PRO A 4 8.16 1.79 -17.56
CA PRO A 4 9.42 1.72 -16.84
C PRO A 4 9.49 0.41 -16.05
N THR A 5 10.62 -0.28 -16.20
CA THR A 5 10.93 -1.50 -15.46
C THR A 5 11.71 -1.17 -14.19
N GLU A 6 11.76 -2.09 -13.22
CA GLU A 6 12.47 -1.87 -11.93
C GLU A 6 13.94 -1.48 -12.11
N SER A 7 14.56 -1.78 -13.27
CA SER A 7 15.91 -1.36 -13.64
C SER A 7 16.04 0.14 -13.98
N ASP A 8 14.94 0.81 -14.32
CA ASP A 8 14.91 2.19 -14.83
C ASP A 8 14.65 3.23 -13.73
N VAL A 9 14.43 2.78 -12.49
CA VAL A 9 13.94 3.62 -11.39
C VAL A 9 14.83 3.50 -10.16
N LYS A 10 15.07 4.65 -9.50
CA LYS A 10 15.95 4.70 -8.33
C LYS A 10 15.25 4.05 -7.14
N LYS A 11 15.93 3.09 -6.49
CA LYS A 11 15.42 2.47 -5.27
C LYS A 11 15.15 3.53 -4.20
N LEU A 12 13.99 3.44 -3.53
CA LEU A 12 13.65 4.41 -2.48
C LEU A 12 14.66 4.40 -1.33
N SER A 13 14.95 5.59 -0.81
CA SER A 13 15.80 5.78 0.37
C SER A 13 15.23 5.06 1.59
N VAL A 14 16.12 4.64 2.49
CA VAL A 14 15.76 3.94 3.74
C VAL A 14 14.71 4.71 4.54
N LEU A 15 14.80 6.04 4.59
CA LEU A 15 13.82 6.89 5.29
C LEU A 15 12.40 6.73 4.74
N ILE A 16 12.25 6.70 3.41
CA ILE A 16 10.92 6.59 2.78
C ILE A 16 10.40 5.16 2.93
N ARG A 17 11.30 4.15 2.93
CA ARG A 17 10.93 2.77 3.23
C ARG A 17 10.44 2.61 4.68
N THR A 18 11.07 3.29 5.64
CA THR A 18 10.61 3.31 7.04
C THR A 18 9.25 3.98 7.17
N LEU A 19 9.02 5.11 6.50
CA LEU A 19 7.71 5.76 6.48
C LEU A 19 6.64 4.87 5.85
N SER A 20 6.97 4.18 4.75
CA SER A 20 6.10 3.19 4.13
C SER A 20 5.80 2.01 5.07
N ALA A 21 6.79 1.55 5.85
CA ALA A 21 6.60 0.48 6.82
C ALA A 21 5.63 0.92 7.94
N PHE A 22 5.72 2.18 8.38
CA PHE A 22 4.78 2.74 9.33
C PHE A 22 3.35 2.79 8.77
N ILE A 23 3.19 3.26 7.52
CA ILE A 23 1.89 3.27 6.83
C ILE A 23 1.34 1.84 6.66
N PHE A 24 2.20 0.87 6.35
CA PHE A 24 1.83 -0.54 6.26
C PHE A 24 1.32 -1.07 7.61
N LEU A 25 1.97 -0.71 8.71
CA LEU A 25 1.53 -1.07 10.06
C LEU A 25 0.18 -0.41 10.41
N CYS A 26 -0.01 0.87 10.11
CA CYS A 26 -1.32 1.53 10.23
C CYS A 26 -2.40 0.83 9.39
N SER A 27 -2.06 0.38 8.19
CA SER A 27 -3.00 -0.34 7.32
C SER A 27 -3.38 -1.70 7.89
N LEU A 28 -2.43 -2.43 8.51
CA LEU A 28 -2.72 -3.68 9.22
C LEU A 28 -3.67 -3.47 10.39
N ILE A 29 -3.43 -2.43 11.20
CA ILE A 29 -4.36 -2.06 12.28
C ILE A 29 -5.74 -1.73 11.68
N GLY A 30 -5.77 -1.00 10.56
CA GLY A 30 -7.00 -0.70 9.82
C GLY A 30 -7.77 -1.96 9.42
N VAL A 31 -7.09 -3.00 8.90
CA VAL A 31 -7.72 -4.28 8.56
C VAL A 31 -8.32 -4.93 9.80
N VAL A 32 -7.55 -5.02 10.90
CA VAL A 32 -8.01 -5.63 12.15
C VAL A 32 -9.25 -4.91 12.70
N SER A 33 -9.22 -3.57 12.71
CA SER A 33 -10.36 -2.75 13.15
C SER A 33 -11.57 -2.94 12.25
N LEU A 34 -11.39 -3.01 10.93
CA LEU A 34 -12.50 -3.24 10.00
C LEU A 34 -13.10 -4.64 10.14
N THR A 35 -12.25 -5.65 10.33
CA THR A 35 -12.68 -7.02 10.60
C THR A 35 -13.45 -7.09 11.91
N PHE A 36 -12.98 -6.44 12.96
CA PHE A 36 -13.69 -6.36 14.23
C PHE A 36 -15.06 -5.69 14.07
N ALA A 37 -15.12 -4.52 13.40
CA ALA A 37 -16.36 -3.81 13.14
C ALA A 37 -17.38 -4.67 12.36
N LEU A 38 -16.91 -5.49 11.41
CA LEU A 38 -17.76 -6.41 10.64
C LEU A 38 -18.42 -7.49 11.52
N PHE A 39 -17.81 -7.86 12.65
CA PHE A 39 -18.41 -8.80 13.61
C PHE A 39 -19.32 -8.11 14.63
N THR A 40 -19.10 -6.82 14.92
CA THR A 40 -19.86 -6.09 15.94
C THR A 40 -21.06 -5.32 15.40
N GLU A 41 -21.02 -4.91 14.13
CA GLU A 41 -22.05 -4.08 13.49
C GLU A 41 -22.75 -4.82 12.34
N GLN A 42 -23.93 -4.32 11.95
CA GLN A 42 -24.65 -4.86 10.80
C GLN A 42 -23.90 -4.53 9.51
N PHE A 43 -23.81 -5.50 8.60
CA PHE A 43 -23.04 -5.36 7.37
C PHE A 43 -23.64 -4.29 6.45
N GLU A 44 -22.96 -3.16 6.32
CA GLU A 44 -23.26 -2.09 5.38
C GLU A 44 -22.31 -2.10 4.16
N LEU A 45 -22.80 -1.61 3.01
CA LEU A 45 -21.98 -1.46 1.79
C LEU A 45 -20.73 -0.58 2.00
N GLY A 46 -20.75 0.31 2.99
CA GLY A 46 -19.59 1.13 3.37
C GLY A 46 -18.36 0.30 3.79
N PHE A 47 -18.56 -0.88 4.39
CA PHE A 47 -17.47 -1.76 4.79
C PHE A 47 -16.69 -2.32 3.59
N ILE A 48 -17.38 -2.59 2.48
CA ILE A 48 -16.73 -3.08 1.25
C ILE A 48 -15.76 -2.02 0.73
N ILE A 49 -16.18 -0.76 0.72
CA ILE A 49 -15.35 0.36 0.29
C ILE A 49 -14.14 0.49 1.22
N GLY A 50 -14.35 0.39 2.54
CA GLY A 50 -13.28 0.39 3.54
C GLY A 50 -12.25 -0.73 3.29
N PHE A 51 -12.69 -1.96 3.06
CA PHE A 51 -11.80 -3.09 2.76
C PHE A 51 -11.01 -2.89 1.48
N ILE A 52 -11.63 -2.35 0.43
CA ILE A 52 -10.94 -2.05 -0.84
C ILE A 52 -9.85 -1.01 -0.61
N VAL A 53 -10.17 0.11 0.06
CA VAL A 53 -9.22 1.20 0.31
C VAL A 53 -8.04 0.70 1.14
N VAL A 54 -8.32 0.03 2.27
CA VAL A 54 -7.28 -0.50 3.14
C VAL A 54 -6.45 -1.58 2.42
N GLY A 55 -7.08 -2.43 1.63
CA GLY A 55 -6.39 -3.45 0.82
C GLY A 55 -5.43 -2.86 -0.21
N VAL A 56 -5.85 -1.80 -0.91
CA VAL A 56 -4.99 -1.08 -1.86
C VAL A 56 -3.83 -0.40 -1.13
N MET A 57 -4.09 0.27 -0.01
CA MET A 57 -3.05 0.88 0.84
C MET A 57 -2.04 -0.16 1.32
N LEU A 58 -2.52 -1.32 1.78
CA LEU A 58 -1.68 -2.43 2.25
C LEU A 58 -0.80 -2.98 1.13
N HIS A 59 -1.36 -3.16 -0.07
CA HIS A 59 -0.61 -3.66 -1.22
C HIS A 59 0.49 -2.69 -1.67
N ILE A 60 0.17 -1.39 -1.76
CA ILE A 60 1.13 -0.36 -2.18
C ILE A 60 2.23 -0.20 -1.14
N SER A 61 1.86 0.00 0.13
CA SER A 61 2.83 0.17 1.23
C SER A 61 3.65 -1.09 1.48
N GLY A 62 3.08 -2.28 1.32
CA GLY A 62 3.79 -3.54 1.39
C GLY A 62 4.85 -3.65 0.29
N SER A 63 4.47 -3.38 -0.97
CA SER A 63 5.42 -3.39 -2.10
C SER A 63 6.61 -2.44 -1.85
N VAL A 64 6.34 -1.22 -1.38
CA VAL A 64 7.38 -0.23 -1.10
C VAL A 64 8.26 -0.64 0.10
N THR A 65 7.67 -1.21 1.15
CA THR A 65 8.40 -1.64 2.34
C THR A 65 9.37 -2.79 2.04
N PHE A 66 8.86 -3.86 1.41
CA PHE A 66 9.64 -5.07 1.15
C PHE A 66 10.56 -4.94 -0.06
N LYS A 67 10.06 -4.46 -1.20
CA LYS A 67 10.86 -4.35 -2.44
C LYS A 67 11.68 -3.05 -2.50
N GLY A 68 11.25 -2.00 -1.81
CA GLY A 68 11.84 -0.67 -1.96
C GLY A 68 11.43 0.05 -3.24
N PHE A 69 10.37 -0.44 -3.90
CA PHE A 69 9.83 0.10 -5.15
C PHE A 69 8.30 0.11 -5.09
N ALA A 70 7.70 1.11 -5.74
CA ALA A 70 6.26 1.14 -5.98
C ALA A 70 5.81 -0.07 -6.83
N PRO A 71 4.55 -0.52 -6.73
CA PRO A 71 4.00 -1.56 -7.59
C PRO A 71 4.17 -1.23 -9.07
N ARG A 72 4.23 -2.25 -9.94
CA ARG A 72 4.51 -2.09 -11.38
C ARG A 72 3.60 -1.07 -12.08
N TYR A 73 2.35 -1.00 -11.67
CA TYR A 73 1.36 -0.06 -12.22
C TYR A 73 1.54 1.39 -11.72
N LEU A 74 2.40 1.64 -10.71
CA LEU A 74 2.75 2.97 -10.17
C LEU A 74 4.22 3.34 -10.42
N LEU A 75 5.01 2.51 -11.12
CA LEU A 75 6.42 2.80 -11.41
C LEU A 75 6.61 4.08 -12.23
N PHE A 76 5.59 4.54 -12.96
CA PHE A 76 5.64 5.80 -13.69
C PHE A 76 5.72 7.04 -12.79
N ALA A 77 5.23 6.97 -11.55
CA ALA A 77 5.28 8.04 -10.57
C ALA A 77 6.56 8.00 -9.73
N HIS A 78 7.43 7.03 -10.00
CA HIS A 78 8.65 6.81 -9.26
C HIS A 78 9.79 7.63 -9.88
N GLY A 79 10.61 8.28 -9.05
CA GLY A 79 11.69 9.14 -9.52
C GLY A 79 12.65 8.41 -10.48
N ALA A 80 12.90 9.02 -11.64
CA ALA A 80 13.87 8.53 -12.62
C ALA A 80 15.26 8.41 -11.97
N LYS A 81 16.04 7.43 -12.44
CA LYS A 81 17.37 7.14 -11.93
C LYS A 81 18.38 8.24 -12.28
#